data_AF-A0A8J6Y0W8-F1
#
_entry.id   AF-A0A8J6Y0W8-F1
#
_cell.length_a   1.000
_cell.length_b   1.000
_cell.length_c   1.000
_cell.angle_alpha   90.00
_cell.angle_beta   90.00
_cell.angle_gamma   90.00
#
_symmetry.space_group_name_H-M   'P 1'
#
loop_
_entity.id
_entity.type
_entity.pdbx_description
1 polymer ?
#
loop_
_entity_poly.entity_id
_entity_poly.type
_entity_poly.pdbx_seq_one_letter_code
_entity_poly.pdbx_strand_id
1 'polypeptide(L)'
;APAVLADIRKTYDGPLALATDYMVFNVTKDDIRVRMASIDEDIWPQPATQQKLPPDFSQQIGFSDFVISGRQPFPEVVAEIYAEINETYGTNVPAPK
;
A
#
# COMPACT_ATOMS: atom_id res chain seq x y z
N ALA A 1 -9.89 22.21 -16.98
CA ALA A 1 -11.01 22.08 -17.94
C ALA A 1 -11.86 23.35 -17.98
N PRO A 2 -11.50 24.36 -18.80
CA PRO A 2 -12.23 25.62 -18.87
C PRO A 2 -13.65 25.51 -19.45
N ALA A 3 -13.86 24.66 -20.46
CA ALA A 3 -15.17 24.49 -21.11
C ALA A 3 -16.22 23.86 -20.17
N VAL A 4 -15.84 22.81 -19.44
CA VAL A 4 -16.72 22.13 -18.47
C VAL A 4 -17.16 23.09 -17.37
N LEU A 5 -16.26 23.91 -16.86
CA LEU A 5 -16.60 24.94 -15.86
C LEU A 5 -17.65 25.92 -16.41
N ALA A 6 -17.45 26.41 -17.63
CA ALA A 6 -18.33 27.38 -18.26
C ALA A 6 -19.74 26.80 -18.48
N ASP A 7 -19.84 25.52 -18.86
CA ASP A 7 -21.13 24.86 -19.06
C ASP A 7 -21.91 24.68 -17.75
N ILE A 8 -21.23 24.30 -16.66
CA ILE A 8 -21.88 24.17 -15.34
C ILE A 8 -22.41 25.53 -14.85
N ARG A 9 -21.66 26.61 -15.08
CA ARG A 9 -22.05 27.97 -14.66
C ARG A 9 -23.24 28.55 -15.44
N LYS A 10 -23.73 27.88 -16.48
CA LYS A 10 -24.99 28.27 -17.16
C LYS A 10 -26.23 27.96 -16.32
N THR A 11 -26.15 27.00 -15.41
CA THR A 11 -27.32 26.51 -14.64
C THR A 11 -27.10 26.45 -13.13
N TYR A 12 -25.86 26.62 -12.64
CA TYR A 12 -25.53 26.50 -11.22
C TYR A 12 -24.60 27.61 -10.71
N ASP A 13 -25.10 28.38 -9.75
CA ASP A 13 -24.41 29.54 -9.16
C ASP A 13 -23.72 29.24 -7.83
N GLY A 14 -23.95 28.07 -7.22
CA GLY A 14 -23.40 27.74 -5.90
C GLY A 14 -21.88 27.47 -5.89
N PRO A 15 -21.29 27.18 -4.71
CA PRO A 15 -19.91 26.75 -4.60
C PRO A 15 -19.65 25.48 -5.44
N LEU A 16 -18.52 25.45 -6.16
CA LEU A 16 -18.15 24.40 -7.09
C LEU A 16 -16.64 24.16 -7.05
N ALA A 17 -16.23 22.90 -7.08
CA ALA A 17 -14.84 22.49 -7.31
C ALA A 17 -14.81 21.39 -8.38
N LEU A 18 -13.85 21.49 -9.31
CA LEU A 18 -13.60 20.45 -10.29
C LEU A 18 -12.55 19.50 -9.72
N ALA A 19 -12.93 18.25 -9.46
CA ALA A 19 -12.09 17.28 -8.78
C ALA A 19 -10.79 16.99 -9.55
N THR A 20 -9.72 16.79 -8.79
CA THR A 20 -8.45 16.24 -9.23
C THR A 20 -7.90 15.35 -8.13
N ASP A 21 -6.90 14.55 -8.44
CA ASP A 21 -6.30 13.63 -7.47
C ASP A 21 -5.79 14.40 -6.26
N TYR A 22 -5.95 13.81 -5.09
CA TYR A 22 -5.60 14.41 -3.80
C TYR A 22 -6.40 15.66 -3.39
N MET A 23 -7.47 16.02 -4.11
CA MET A 23 -8.42 17.02 -3.63
C MET A 23 -9.22 16.48 -2.44
N VAL A 24 -9.32 17.28 -1.37
CA VAL A 24 -10.03 16.93 -0.13
C VAL A 24 -11.04 18.01 0.23
N PHE A 25 -12.20 17.58 0.71
CA PHE A 25 -13.23 18.44 1.30
C PHE A 25 -13.23 18.28 2.82
N ASN A 26 -13.05 19.37 3.55
CA ASN A 26 -13.24 19.42 4.99
C ASN A 26 -14.63 20.01 5.28
N VAL A 27 -15.56 19.14 5.70
CA VAL A 27 -16.93 19.50 6.02
C VAL A 27 -17.08 19.69 7.53
N THR A 28 -17.56 20.86 7.93
CA THR A 28 -17.91 21.19 9.31
C THR A 28 -19.35 21.70 9.35
N LYS A 29 -19.89 21.94 10.56
CA LYS A 29 -21.24 22.52 10.69
C LYS A 29 -21.33 23.92 10.06
N ASP A 30 -20.23 24.65 10.04
CA ASP A 30 -20.21 26.07 9.66
C ASP A 30 -19.78 26.28 8.20
N ASP A 31 -18.95 25.39 7.65
CA ASP A 31 -18.27 25.61 6.37
C ASP A 31 -17.80 24.30 5.70
N ILE A 32 -17.62 24.36 4.37
CA ILE A 32 -17.01 23.33 3.54
C ILE A 32 -15.77 23.92 2.85
N ARG A 33 -14.59 23.39 3.21
CA ARG A 33 -13.31 23.86 2.66
C ARG A 33 -12.74 22.87 1.66
N VAL A 34 -12.33 23.38 0.50
CA VAL A 34 -11.62 22.60 -0.54
C VAL A 34 -10.12 22.80 -0.36
N ARG A 35 -9.36 21.70 -0.27
CA ARG A 35 -7.90 21.71 -0.09
C ARG A 35 -7.25 20.65 -0.97
N MET A 36 -5.93 20.75 -1.12
CA MET A 36 -5.10 19.68 -1.68
C MET A 36 -4.40 18.96 -0.53
N ALA A 37 -4.49 17.63 -0.52
CA ALA A 37 -3.67 16.83 0.37
C ALA A 37 -2.22 16.86 -0.12
N SER A 38 -1.31 17.24 0.78
CA SER A 38 0.11 16.99 0.60
C SER A 38 0.37 15.57 1.05
N ILE A 39 0.72 14.70 0.10
CA ILE A 39 1.02 13.30 0.37
C ILE A 39 2.53 13.05 0.24
N ASP A 40 3.00 12.00 0.89
CA ASP A 40 4.31 11.42 0.66
C ASP A 40 4.17 10.35 -0.44
N GLU A 41 4.95 10.46 -1.51
CA GLU A 41 4.93 9.49 -2.60
C GLU A 41 5.60 8.17 -2.20
N ASP A 42 6.51 8.20 -1.23
CA ASP A 42 7.27 7.03 -0.74
C ASP A 42 6.64 6.42 0.53
N ILE A 43 5.31 6.40 0.60
CA ILE A 43 4.57 5.95 1.78
C ILE A 43 4.52 4.42 1.91
N TRP A 44 4.76 3.93 3.13
CA TRP A 44 4.62 2.52 3.51
C TRP A 44 3.37 2.27 4.37
N PRO A 45 2.82 1.04 4.37
CA PRO A 45 1.70 0.69 5.25
C PRO A 45 2.03 0.97 6.71
N GLN A 46 1.10 1.63 7.41
CA GLN A 46 1.22 1.88 8.83
C GLN A 46 1.09 0.57 9.63
N PRO A 47 1.66 0.49 10.85
CA PRO A 47 1.48 -0.66 11.72
C PRO A 47 0.00 -1.01 11.93
N ALA A 48 -0.31 -2.30 12.00
CA ALA A 48 -1.68 -2.76 12.20
C ALA A 48 -2.22 -2.26 13.55
N THR A 49 -3.43 -1.70 13.54
CA THR A 49 -4.15 -1.30 14.76
C THR A 49 -4.80 -2.48 15.48
N GLN A 50 -4.92 -3.62 14.80
CA GLN A 50 -5.53 -4.84 15.32
C GLN A 50 -4.52 -5.97 15.42
N GLN A 51 -4.79 -6.93 16.30
CA GLN A 51 -3.98 -8.14 16.40
C GLN A 51 -4.08 -8.97 15.13
N LYS A 52 -2.96 -9.55 14.71
CA LYS A 52 -2.93 -10.48 13.57
C LYS A 52 -3.80 -11.70 13.87
N LEU A 53 -4.76 -11.97 13.00
CA LEU A 53 -5.51 -13.22 13.02
C LEU A 53 -4.63 -14.34 12.44
N PRO A 54 -4.53 -15.51 13.08
CA PRO A 54 -3.79 -16.63 12.51
C PRO A 54 -4.51 -17.12 11.24
N PRO A 55 -3.75 -17.51 10.19
CA PRO A 55 -4.36 -18.09 9.00
C PRO A 55 -4.95 -19.47 9.31
N ASP A 56 -6.04 -19.82 8.62
CA ASP A 56 -6.57 -21.18 8.60
C ASP A 56 -5.80 -22.03 7.59
N PHE A 57 -4.88 -22.86 8.09
CA PHE A 57 -4.03 -23.71 7.25
C PHE A 57 -4.80 -24.83 6.54
N SER A 58 -6.05 -25.14 6.92
CA SER A 58 -6.84 -26.16 6.22
C SER A 58 -7.20 -25.77 4.78
N GLN A 59 -7.15 -24.47 4.48
CA GLN A 59 -7.43 -23.90 3.16
C GLN A 59 -6.16 -23.65 2.34
N GLN A 60 -5.00 -24.10 2.82
CA GLN A 60 -3.74 -23.86 2.11
C GLN A 60 -3.69 -24.66 0.81
N ILE A 61 -3.71 -23.95 -0.32
CA ILE A 61 -3.48 -24.54 -1.65
C ILE A 61 -2.02 -24.27 -2.00
N GLY A 62 -1.23 -25.35 -2.09
CA GLY A 62 0.16 -25.29 -2.55
C GLY A 62 0.26 -25.04 -4.05
N PHE A 63 1.45 -24.67 -4.52
CA PHE A 63 1.76 -24.69 -5.94
C PHE A 63 1.79 -26.13 -6.47
N SER A 64 1.50 -26.31 -7.76
CA SER A 64 1.63 -27.62 -8.42
C SER A 64 3.09 -28.03 -8.54
N ASP A 65 3.33 -29.35 -8.65
CA ASP A 65 4.68 -29.90 -8.84
C ASP A 65 5.40 -29.30 -10.05
N PHE A 66 4.65 -29.00 -11.11
CA PHE A 66 5.18 -28.32 -12.30
C PHE A 66 5.83 -26.99 -11.93
N VAL A 67 5.17 -26.14 -11.14
CA VAL A 67 5.71 -24.84 -10.71
C VAL A 67 6.89 -25.03 -9.76
N ILE A 68 6.79 -25.96 -8.81
CA ILE A 68 7.84 -26.20 -7.80
C ILE A 68 9.12 -26.73 -8.47
N SER A 69 9.01 -27.59 -9.48
CA SER A 69 10.15 -28.19 -10.17
C SER A 69 11.04 -27.19 -10.92
N GLY A 70 10.51 -26.00 -11.24
CA GLY A 70 11.26 -24.92 -11.89
C GLY A 70 12.05 -24.03 -10.92
N ARG A 71 11.97 -24.28 -9.60
CA ARG A 71 12.65 -23.47 -8.59
C ARG A 71 14.16 -23.66 -8.67
N GLN A 72 14.89 -22.59 -8.94
CA GLN A 72 16.34 -22.53 -8.85
C GLN A 72 16.76 -21.87 -7.52
N PRO A 73 17.37 -22.59 -6.57
CA PRO A 73 17.89 -22.00 -5.35
C PRO A 73 19.27 -21.35 -5.60
N PHE A 74 19.55 -20.25 -4.89
CA PHE A 74 20.84 -19.55 -4.86
C PHE A 74 21.36 -19.48 -3.42
N PRO A 75 21.64 -20.63 -2.78
CA PRO A 75 22.02 -20.68 -1.37
C PRO A 75 23.29 -19.90 -1.07
N GLU A 76 24.22 -19.80 -2.01
CA GLU A 76 25.48 -19.06 -1.86
C GLU A 76 25.26 -17.56 -1.62
N VAL A 77 24.23 -16.95 -2.21
CA VAL A 77 23.90 -15.53 -1.99
C VAL A 77 23.02 -15.37 -0.76
N VAL A 78 22.02 -16.25 -0.60
CA VAL A 78 21.02 -16.12 0.47
C VAL A 78 21.63 -16.45 1.84
N ALA A 79 22.52 -17.43 1.92
CA ALA A 79 23.13 -17.83 3.20
C ALA A 79 24.01 -16.72 3.78
N GLU A 80 24.75 -15.98 2.95
CA GLU A 80 25.58 -14.85 3.37
C GLU A 80 24.72 -13.74 3.99
N ILE A 81 23.62 -13.37 3.33
CA ILE A 81 22.67 -12.36 3.84
C ILE A 81 22.10 -12.78 5.19
N TYR A 82 21.71 -14.06 5.35
CA TYR A 82 21.18 -14.56 6.62
C TYR A 82 22.24 -14.57 7.72
N ALA A 83 23.50 -14.90 7.40
CA ALA A 83 24.60 -14.86 8.36
C ALA A 83 24.86 -13.43 8.84
N GLU A 84 24.93 -12.46 7.93
CA GLU A 84 25.11 -11.04 8.23
C GLU A 84 23.98 -10.49 9.13
N ILE A 85 22.72 -10.79 8.78
CA ILE A 85 21.56 -10.37 9.58
C ILE A 85 21.60 -11.02 10.97
N ASN A 86 21.88 -12.32 11.04
CA ASN A 86 21.97 -13.03 12.32
C ASN A 86 23.07 -12.46 13.22
N GLU A 87 24.23 -12.13 12.68
CA GLU A 87 25.30 -11.47 13.43
C GLU A 87 24.88 -10.07 13.88
N THR A 88 24.34 -9.25 12.97
CA THR A 88 23.97 -7.85 13.22
C THR A 88 22.89 -7.72 14.30
N TYR A 89 21.89 -8.60 14.26
CA TYR A 89 20.74 -8.54 15.16
C TYR A 89 20.78 -9.58 16.29
N GLY A 90 21.85 -10.38 16.38
CA GLY A 90 22.00 -11.44 17.39
C GLY A 90 20.95 -12.55 17.27
N THR A 91 20.47 -12.83 16.05
CA THR A 91 19.45 -13.84 15.77
C THR A 91 20.06 -15.16 15.29
N ASN A 92 19.26 -16.22 15.20
CA ASN A 92 19.69 -17.52 14.68
C ASN A 92 18.62 -18.13 13.77
N VAL A 93 18.23 -17.38 12.73
CA VAL A 93 17.24 -17.81 11.75
C VAL A 93 17.93 -18.61 10.64
N PRO A 94 17.50 -19.84 10.33
CA PRO A 94 18.08 -20.63 9.24
C PRO A 94 17.69 -20.07 7.87
N ALA A 95 18.62 -20.13 6.91
CA ALA A 95 18.32 -19.79 5.52
C ALA A 95 17.30 -20.76 4.92
N PRO A 96 16.41 -20.29 4.02
CA PRO A 96 15.45 -21.15 3.34
C PRO A 96 16.16 -22.19 2.47
N LYS A 97 15.61 -23.40 2.45
CA LYS A 97 16.04 -24.51 1.59
C LYS A 97 15.55 -24.31 0.16
#